data_AF-A0A2S9G379-F1
#
_entry.id   AF-A0A2S9G379-F1
#
_cell.length_a   1.000
_cell.length_b   1.000
_cell.length_c   1.000
_cell.angle_alpha   90.00
_cell.angle_beta   90.00
_cell.angle_gamma   90.00
#
_symmetry.space_group_name_H-M   'P 1'
#
loop_
_entity.id
_entity.type
_entity.pdbx_description
1 polymer ?
#
loop_
_entity_poly.entity_id
_entity_poly.type
_entity_poly.pdbx_seq_one_letter_code
_entity_poly.pdbx_strand_id
1 'polypeptide(L)'
;LEGFTMFALNQGEVCTCPSRSLIQADIYDEFLALAAIRTKAVRQGDPLDTETMIGAQASNDQLEKILSYIEIGKSEGAQVVTGG
;
A
#
# COMPACT_ATOMS: atom_id res chain seq x y z
N LEU A 1 12.15 5.62 5.80
CA LEU A 1 10.84 5.27 5.17
C LEU A 1 9.81 4.71 6.16
N GLU A 2 10.13 4.50 7.44
CA GLU A 2 9.21 3.86 8.40
C GLU A 2 7.84 4.55 8.47
N GLY A 3 7.80 5.89 8.46
CA GLY A 3 6.54 6.63 8.44
C GLY A 3 5.67 6.40 7.18
N PHE A 4 6.31 6.15 6.02
CA PHE A 4 5.58 5.85 4.78
C PHE A 4 4.93 4.47 4.85
N THR A 5 5.66 3.46 5.32
CA THR A 5 5.18 2.06 5.35
C THR A 5 4.02 1.80 6.29
N MET A 6 3.64 2.77 7.13
CA MET A 6 2.51 2.64 8.05
C MET A 6 1.16 2.44 7.33
N PHE A 7 1.07 2.68 6.01
CA PHE A 7 -0.13 2.33 5.24
C PHE A 7 -0.45 0.83 5.29
N ALA A 8 0.55 -0.02 5.55
CA ALA A 8 0.41 -1.47 5.63
C ALA A 8 -0.21 -1.96 6.95
N LEU A 9 -0.21 -1.13 8.00
CA LEU A 9 -0.75 -1.50 9.30
C LEU A 9 -2.23 -1.81 9.16
N ASN A 10 -2.66 -2.97 9.67
CA ASN A 10 -4.03 -3.46 9.54
C ASN A 10 -4.56 -3.36 8.10
N GLN A 11 -3.72 -3.71 7.10
CA GLN A 11 -4.07 -3.72 5.67
C GLN A 11 -4.47 -2.32 5.13
N GLY A 12 -4.19 -1.25 5.88
CA GLY A 12 -4.65 0.11 5.57
C GLY A 12 -6.06 0.42 6.06
N GLU A 13 -6.74 -0.52 6.72
CA GLU A 13 -8.05 -0.36 7.36
C GLU A 13 -7.90 0.31 8.74
N VAL A 14 -7.28 1.50 8.73
CA VAL A 14 -7.05 2.35 9.91
C VAL A 14 -7.60 3.74 9.61
N CYS A 15 -8.34 4.34 10.54
CA CYS A 15 -8.96 5.66 10.34
C CYS A 15 -7.95 6.79 10.06
N THR A 16 -6.72 6.64 10.56
CA THR A 16 -5.59 7.55 10.38
C THR A 16 -4.55 7.01 9.41
N CYS A 17 -4.90 6.01 8.58
CA CYS A 17 -3.99 5.42 7.60
C CYS A 17 -3.39 6.51 6.70
N PRO A 18 -2.05 6.56 6.51
CA PRO A 18 -1.39 7.54 5.66
C PRO A 18 -1.60 7.21 4.17
N SER A 19 -2.82 7.40 3.67
CA SER A 19 -3.23 7.06 2.30
C SER A 19 -2.70 8.01 1.23
N ARG A 20 -2.19 9.19 1.62
CA ARG A 20 -1.61 10.18 0.70
C ARG A 20 -0.24 10.63 1.19
N SER A 21 0.78 10.30 0.40
CA SER A 21 2.14 10.79 0.64
C SER A 21 2.42 12.03 -0.21
N LEU A 22 2.98 13.06 0.41
CA LEU A 22 3.48 14.26 -0.27
C LEU A 22 5.00 14.22 -0.21
N ILE A 23 5.65 14.18 -1.37
CA ILE A 23 7.10 14.01 -1.49
C ILE A 23 7.64 15.26 -2.19
N GLN A 24 8.72 15.82 -1.66
CA GLN A 24 9.40 16.95 -2.28
C GLN A 24 9.97 16.53 -3.64
N ALA A 25 9.80 17.38 -4.65
CA ALA A 25 10.15 17.06 -6.05
C ALA A 25 11.60 16.56 -6.21
N ASP A 26 12.56 17.18 -5.51
CA ASP A 26 13.99 16.86 -5.63
C ASP A 26 14.36 15.43 -5.16
N ILE A 27 13.50 14.79 -4.36
CA ILE A 27 13.74 13.43 -3.83
C ILE A 27 12.71 12.42 -4.34
N TYR A 28 11.83 12.81 -5.26
CA TYR A 28 10.68 12.00 -5.66
C TYR A 28 11.10 10.61 -6.16
N ASP A 29 12.01 10.55 -7.13
CA ASP A 29 12.40 9.29 -7.79
C ASP A 29 13.13 8.35 -6.83
N GLU A 30 14.09 8.87 -6.05
CA GLU A 30 14.84 8.09 -5.07
C GLU A 30 13.91 7.55 -3.97
N PHE A 31 13.03 8.40 -3.45
CA PHE A 31 12.08 8.00 -2.43
C PHE A 31 11.11 6.94 -2.97
N LEU A 32 10.57 7.13 -4.18
CA LEU A 32 9.64 6.19 -4.81
C LEU A 32 10.29 4.83 -5.05
N ALA A 33 11.55 4.80 -5.50
CA ALA A 33 12.29 3.56 -5.68
C ALA A 33 12.45 2.79 -4.36
N LEU A 34 12.87 3.47 -3.30
CA LEU A 34 13.02 2.87 -1.98
C LEU A 34 11.67 2.44 -1.36
N ALA A 35 10.62 3.24 -1.57
CA ALA A 35 9.26 2.90 -1.17
C ALA A 35 8.77 1.62 -1.86
N ALA A 36 8.99 1.47 -3.16
CA ALA A 36 8.62 0.28 -3.91
C ALA A 36 9.36 -0.98 -3.41
N ILE A 37 10.67 -0.88 -3.15
CA ILE A 37 11.46 -1.97 -2.57
C ILE A 37 10.88 -2.40 -1.23
N ARG A 38 10.56 -1.43 -0.37
CA ARG A 38 10.06 -1.71 0.98
C ARG A 38 8.65 -2.30 0.96
N THR A 39 7.77 -1.81 0.08
CA THR A 39 6.42 -2.37 -0.11
C THR A 39 6.49 -3.82 -0.61
N LYS A 40 7.40 -4.15 -1.54
CA LYS A 40 7.59 -5.53 -2.02
C LYS A 40 8.10 -6.50 -0.96
N ALA A 41 8.75 -6.00 0.09
CA ALA A 41 9.25 -6.82 1.19
C ALA A 41 8.14 -7.21 2.19
N VAL A 42 6.94 -6.64 2.07
CA VAL A 42 5.80 -6.96 2.93
C VAL A 42 5.32 -8.38 2.62
N ARG A 43 5.16 -9.18 3.68
CA ARG A 43 4.66 -10.57 3.57
C ARG A 43 3.18 -10.63 3.91
N GLN A 44 2.39 -11.11 2.96
CA GLN A 44 0.98 -11.43 3.18
C GLN A 44 0.82 -12.92 3.50
N GLY A 45 -0.03 -13.27 4.46
CA GLY A 45 -0.18 -14.67 4.86
C GLY A 45 -1.23 -14.92 5.93
N ASP A 46 -1.14 -16.11 6.53
CA ASP A 46 -1.98 -16.52 7.66
C ASP A 46 -1.67 -15.65 8.89
N PRO A 47 -2.67 -15.09 9.58
CA PRO A 47 -2.46 -14.28 10.77
C PRO A 47 -1.81 -15.03 11.95
N LEU A 48 -1.77 -16.37 11.94
CA LEU A 48 -1.10 -17.18 12.95
C LEU A 48 0.37 -17.48 12.63
N ASP A 49 0.84 -17.19 11.41
CA ASP A 49 2.26 -17.25 11.05
C ASP A 49 2.98 -15.99 11.55
N THR A 50 4.04 -16.17 12.35
CA THR A 50 4.81 -15.07 12.93
C THR A 50 5.59 -14.25 11.89
N GLU A 51 5.77 -14.77 10.68
CA GLU A 51 6.43 -14.07 9.58
C GLU A 51 5.45 -13.22 8.73
N THR A 52 4.13 -13.36 8.97
CA THR A 52 3.10 -12.55 8.29
C THR A 52 3.13 -11.11 8.77
N MET A 53 3.16 -10.17 7.83
CA MET A 53 3.09 -8.73 8.10
C MET A 53 1.70 -8.13 7.81
N ILE A 54 0.97 -8.71 6.85
CA ILE A 54 -0.37 -8.29 6.44
C ILE A 54 -1.27 -9.53 6.28
N GLY A 55 -2.49 -9.49 6.82
CA GLY A 55 -3.51 -10.53 6.65
C GLY A 55 -4.42 -10.33 5.44
N ALA A 56 -5.62 -10.93 5.49
CA ALA A 56 -6.68 -10.71 4.51
C ALA A 56 -7.39 -9.37 4.73
N GLN A 57 -8.08 -8.87 3.69
CA GLN A 57 -9.03 -7.76 3.83
C GLN A 57 -10.23 -8.18 4.68
N ALA A 58 -10.91 -7.22 5.33
CA ALA A 58 -12.02 -7.53 6.23
C ALA A 58 -13.23 -8.16 5.53
N SER A 59 -13.45 -7.85 4.24
CA SER A 59 -14.56 -8.40 3.46
C SER A 59 -14.30 -8.35 1.95
N ASN A 60 -15.12 -9.07 1.18
CA ASN A 60 -15.10 -9.00 -0.28
C ASN A 60 -15.47 -7.58 -0.78
N ASP A 61 -16.49 -6.95 -0.21
CA ASP A 61 -16.90 -5.59 -0.58
C ASP A 61 -15.76 -4.57 -0.40
N GLN A 62 -14.97 -4.71 0.67
CA GLN A 62 -13.82 -3.85 0.93
C GLN A 62 -12.70 -4.11 -0.10
N LEU A 63 -12.44 -5.38 -0.45
CA LEU A 63 -11.50 -5.73 -1.50
C LEU A 63 -11.93 -5.16 -2.86
N GLU A 64 -13.18 -5.34 -3.27
CA GLU A 64 -13.72 -4.80 -4.52
C GLU A 64 -13.63 -3.28 -4.58
N LYS A 65 -13.90 -2.60 -3.46
CA LYS A 65 -13.73 -1.15 -3.34
C LYS A 65 -12.28 -0.74 -3.56
N ILE A 66 -11.31 -1.43 -2.96
CA ILE A 66 -9.87 -1.16 -3.15
C ILE A 66 -9.50 -1.34 -4.63
N LEU A 67 -9.90 -2.46 -5.23
CA LEU A 67 -9.63 -2.75 -6.65
C LEU A 67 -10.23 -1.68 -7.58
N SER A 68 -11.44 -1.18 -7.27
CA SER A 68 -12.06 -0.10 -8.04
C SER A 68 -11.23 1.19 -8.03
N TYR A 69 -10.62 1.55 -6.90
CA TYR A 69 -9.77 2.75 -6.80
C TYR A 69 -8.48 2.61 -7.60
N ILE A 70 -7.92 1.40 -7.66
CA ILE A 70 -6.76 1.11 -8.51
C ILE A 70 -7.12 1.33 -9.99
N GLU A 71 -8.28 0.84 -10.43
CA GLU A 71 -8.73 1.02 -11.81
C GLU A 71 -9.07 2.48 -12.14
N ILE A 72 -9.72 3.21 -11.22
CA ILE A 72 -9.91 4.66 -11.35
C ILE A 72 -8.56 5.36 -11.56
N GLY A 73 -7.58 5.08 -10.70
CA GLY A 73 -6.23 5.66 -10.81
C GLY A 73 -5.58 5.38 -12.17
N LYS A 74 -5.61 4.13 -12.64
CA LYS A 74 -5.09 3.76 -13.98
C LYS A 74 -5.81 4.52 -15.09
N SER A 75 -7.14 4.61 -15.02
CA SER A 75 -7.95 5.32 -16.03
C SER A 75 -7.69 6.83 -16.08
N GLU A 76 -7.29 7.43 -14.96
CA GLU A 76 -6.93 8.84 -14.83
C GLU A 76 -5.44 9.10 -15.16
N GLY A 77 -4.68 8.05 -15.53
CA GLY A 77 -3.28 8.15 -15.96
C GLY A 77 -2.25 7.95 -14.84
N ALA A 78 -2.65 7.49 -13.66
CA ALA A 78 -1.72 7.10 -12.61
C ALA A 78 -1.02 5.78 -12.94
N GLN A 79 0.23 5.64 -12.51
CA GLN A 79 1.01 4.43 -12.66
C GLN A 79 0.99 3.59 -11.38
N VAL A 80 0.65 2.31 -11.49
CA VAL A 80 0.83 1.34 -10.40
C VAL A 80 2.28 0.87 -10.40
N VAL A 81 3.04 1.29 -9.39
CA VAL A 81 4.49 1.00 -9.28
C VAL A 81 4.76 -0.42 -8.75
N THR A 82 3.92 -0.92 -7.85
CA THR A 82 4.01 -2.28 -7.30
C THR A 82 2.71 -2.70 -6.64
N GLY A 83 2.44 -4.01 -6.58
CA GLY A 83 1.19 -4.55 -6.03
C GLY A 83 0.00 -4.20 -6.90
N GLY A 84 -1.17 -4.02 -6.26
CA GLY A 84 -2.44 -3.82 -6.91
C GLY A 84 -3.15 -5.15 -7.13
#